data_AF-A0A3G3GVZ6-F1
#
_entry.id   AF-A0A3G3GVZ6-F1
#
_cell.length_a   1.000
_cell.length_b   1.000
_cell.length_c   1.000
_cell.angle_alpha   90.00
_cell.angle_beta   90.00
_cell.angle_gamma   90.00
#
_symmetry.space_group_name_H-M   'P 1'
#
loop_
_entity.id
_entity.type
_entity.pdbx_description
1 polymer ?
#
loop_
_entity_poly.entity_id
_entity_poly.type
_entity_poly.pdbx_seq_one_letter_code
_entity_poly.pdbx_strand_id
1 'polypeptide(L)'
;MKAKGLLFFLVTVILWSCDEKRLAPDEIKPVVGKWMLNAVKQGGDAKQWELIDPKDATVFEIRYDGVVLDANGLPACCAPKYLVYQGKKFTVEPKKKLAPNPSCALVLCLACDTWYLELENGQLITDLCNTGVRSRYTKL
;
A
#
# COMPACT_ATOMS: atom_id res chain seq x y z
N MET A 1 -4.27 -46.91 31.31
CA MET A 1 -3.81 -45.51 31.45
C MET A 1 -4.56 -44.68 30.41
N LYS A 2 -5.27 -43.64 30.84
CA LYS A 2 -6.33 -42.95 30.07
C LYS A 2 -5.75 -42.20 28.86
N ALA A 3 -6.04 -42.67 27.65
CA ALA A 3 -5.79 -41.98 26.38
C ALA A 3 -6.76 -40.78 26.17
N LYS A 4 -6.87 -39.88 27.16
CA LYS A 4 -7.73 -38.69 27.12
C LYS A 4 -6.97 -37.39 26.81
N GLY A 5 -5.64 -37.43 26.76
CA GLY A 5 -4.81 -36.25 26.48
C GLY A 5 -4.58 -35.94 25.00
N LEU A 6 -4.76 -36.92 24.10
CA LEU A 6 -4.39 -36.75 22.69
C LEU A 6 -5.46 -36.03 21.85
N LEU A 7 -6.74 -36.09 22.27
CA LEU A 7 -7.83 -35.44 21.54
C LEU A 7 -7.86 -33.91 21.73
N PHE A 8 -7.28 -33.40 22.82
CA PHE A 8 -7.25 -31.96 23.12
C PHE A 8 -6.17 -31.22 22.31
N PHE A 9 -5.11 -31.93 21.90
CA PHE A 9 -3.99 -31.36 21.15
C PHE A 9 -4.28 -31.19 19.64
N LEU A 10 -5.24 -31.96 19.09
CA LEU A 10 -5.61 -31.84 17.67
C LEU A 10 -6.51 -30.63 17.39
N VAL A 11 -7.29 -30.18 18.38
CA VAL A 11 -8.26 -29.08 18.22
C VAL A 11 -7.57 -27.71 18.26
N THR A 12 -6.43 -27.58 18.94
CA THR A 12 -5.67 -26.31 19.05
C THR A 12 -4.84 -25.98 17.81
N VAL A 13 -4.48 -26.97 16.98
CA VAL A 13 -3.67 -26.74 15.75
C VAL A 13 -4.53 -26.20 14.60
N ILE A 14 -5.81 -26.54 14.55
CA ILE A 14 -6.71 -26.15 13.45
C ILE A 14 -7.12 -24.66 13.53
N LEU A 15 -7.08 -24.08 14.73
CA LEU A 15 -7.44 -22.67 14.95
C LEU A 15 -6.29 -21.68 14.66
N TRP A 16 -5.09 -22.16 14.29
CA TRP A 16 -3.94 -21.31 13.95
C TRP A 16 -3.66 -21.16 12.46
N SER A 17 -4.45 -21.78 11.57
CA SER A 17 -4.39 -21.49 10.13
C SER A 17 -5.19 -20.23 9.82
N CYS A 18 -4.72 -19.08 10.29
CA CYS A 18 -5.19 -17.78 9.82
C CYS A 18 -4.42 -17.48 8.53
N ASP A 19 -4.94 -17.94 7.38
CA ASP A 19 -4.36 -17.57 6.09
C ASP A 19 -4.40 -16.04 5.93
N GLU A 20 -3.24 -15.45 5.63
CA GLU A 20 -3.11 -14.02 5.36
C GLU A 20 -4.03 -13.70 4.16
N LYS A 21 -5.05 -12.86 4.36
CA LYS A 21 -6.03 -12.55 3.31
C LYS A 21 -5.33 -11.85 2.13
N ARG A 22 -5.24 -12.55 0.99
CA ARG A 22 -4.65 -12.00 -0.24
C ARG A 22 -5.72 -11.34 -1.10
N LEU A 23 -5.36 -10.22 -1.73
CA LEU A 23 -6.17 -9.57 -2.76
C LEU A 23 -6.00 -10.29 -4.09
N ALA A 24 -7.11 -10.58 -4.76
CA ALA A 24 -7.08 -10.92 -6.18
C ALA A 24 -6.78 -9.68 -7.03
N PRO A 25 -6.20 -9.82 -8.25
CA PRO A 25 -5.96 -8.70 -9.16
C PRO A 25 -7.19 -7.85 -9.49
N ASP A 26 -8.39 -8.43 -9.44
CA ASP A 26 -9.63 -7.67 -9.67
C ASP A 26 -9.99 -6.76 -8.48
N GLU A 27 -9.54 -7.09 -7.27
CA GLU A 27 -9.87 -6.35 -6.05
C GLU A 27 -9.00 -5.09 -5.85
N ILE A 28 -7.85 -5.00 -6.53
CA ILE A 28 -7.00 -3.79 -6.52
C ILE A 28 -7.47 -2.74 -7.54
N LYS A 29 -8.34 -3.10 -8.49
CA LYS A 29 -8.84 -2.21 -9.55
C LYS A 29 -9.32 -0.83 -9.05
N PRO A 30 -10.01 -0.68 -7.90
CA PRO A 30 -10.45 0.63 -7.43
C PRO A 30 -9.31 1.63 -7.20
N VAL A 31 -8.15 1.16 -6.75
CA VAL A 31 -6.98 2.02 -6.48
C VAL A 31 -6.08 2.19 -7.70
N VAL A 32 -6.32 1.47 -8.80
CA VAL A 32 -5.58 1.61 -10.06
C VAL A 32 -5.89 2.95 -10.72
N GLY A 33 -4.85 3.60 -11.22
CA GLY A 33 -4.91 4.88 -11.93
C GLY A 33 -3.91 5.90 -11.43
N LYS A 34 -4.05 7.13 -11.91
CA LYS A 34 -3.21 8.27 -11.56
C LYS A 34 -3.82 9.05 -10.40
N TRP A 35 -2.96 9.48 -9.49
CA TRP A 35 -3.34 10.12 -8.24
C TRP A 35 -2.47 11.35 -8.00
N MET A 36 -3.10 12.47 -7.65
CA MET A 36 -2.43 13.74 -7.34
C MET A 36 -2.63 14.11 -5.88
N LEU A 37 -1.54 14.45 -5.18
CA LEU A 37 -1.57 14.81 -3.77
C LEU A 37 -2.42 16.08 -3.56
N ASN A 38 -3.35 16.05 -2.62
CA ASN A 38 -4.20 17.20 -2.31
C ASN A 38 -4.14 17.61 -0.84
N ALA A 39 -3.73 16.71 0.06
CA ALA A 39 -3.61 17.00 1.47
C ALA A 39 -2.70 15.99 2.18
N VAL A 40 -2.11 16.42 3.29
CA VAL A 40 -1.33 15.58 4.21
C VAL A 40 -1.89 15.74 5.61
N LYS A 41 -1.88 14.66 6.39
CA LYS A 41 -2.16 14.65 7.82
C LYS A 41 -0.95 14.08 8.52
N GLN A 42 -0.32 14.91 9.36
CA GLN A 42 0.84 14.49 10.15
C GLN A 42 0.42 13.44 11.19
N GLY A 43 1.34 12.56 11.58
CA GLY A 43 1.12 11.59 12.65
C GLY A 43 0.98 12.26 14.02
N GLY A 44 0.44 11.53 15.01
CA GLY A 44 0.27 12.01 16.39
C GLY A 44 -1.06 12.73 16.63
N ASP A 45 -1.05 13.82 17.42
CA ASP A 45 -2.25 14.57 17.82
C ASP A 45 -2.82 15.48 16.71
N ALA A 46 -2.15 15.57 15.56
CA ALA A 46 -2.62 16.33 14.42
C ALA A 46 -3.90 15.69 13.85
N LYS A 47 -5.04 16.31 14.13
CA LYS A 47 -6.36 15.82 13.68
C LYS A 47 -6.77 16.34 12.31
N GLN A 48 -6.14 17.40 11.82
CA GLN A 48 -6.57 18.12 10.62
C GLN A 48 -5.72 17.80 9.40
N TRP A 49 -6.34 17.91 8.23
CA TRP A 49 -5.69 17.79 6.93
C TRP A 49 -5.11 19.15 6.52
N GLU A 50 -3.82 19.17 6.18
CA GLU A 50 -3.13 20.30 5.58
C GLU A 50 -3.28 20.21 4.06
N LEU A 51 -3.89 21.21 3.42
CA LEU A 51 -4.09 21.21 1.97
C LEU A 51 -2.78 21.52 1.24
N ILE A 52 -2.57 20.83 0.12
CA ILE A 52 -1.41 21.04 -0.76
C ILE A 52 -1.87 21.84 -1.99
N ASP A 53 -1.11 22.88 -2.33
CA ASP A 53 -1.32 23.65 -3.56
C ASP A 53 -1.06 22.74 -4.77
N PRO A 54 -1.94 22.71 -5.78
CA PRO A 54 -1.75 21.88 -6.98
C PRO A 54 -0.39 22.06 -7.67
N LYS A 55 0.25 23.23 -7.57
CA LYS A 55 1.58 23.46 -8.15
C LYS A 55 2.71 22.68 -7.45
N ASP A 56 2.49 22.32 -6.18
CA ASP A 56 3.43 21.62 -5.31
C ASP A 56 3.04 20.14 -5.15
N ALA A 57 1.95 19.71 -5.81
CA ALA A 57 1.40 18.37 -5.67
C ALA A 57 2.23 17.33 -6.43
N THR A 58 2.61 16.26 -5.72
CA THR A 58 3.21 15.07 -6.33
C THR A 58 2.13 14.21 -7.00
N VAL A 59 2.47 13.64 -8.16
CA VAL A 59 1.64 12.70 -8.90
C VAL A 59 2.30 11.33 -8.97
N PHE A 60 1.51 10.27 -8.86
CA PHE A 60 1.95 8.91 -9.11
C PHE A 60 0.84 8.09 -9.78
N GLU A 61 1.19 6.90 -10.29
CA GLU A 61 0.26 5.95 -10.87
C GLU A 61 0.39 4.58 -10.18
N ILE A 62 -0.75 3.96 -9.85
CA ILE A 62 -0.81 2.54 -9.49
C ILE A 62 -1.28 1.76 -10.71
N ARG A 63 -0.45 0.84 -11.20
CA ARG A 63 -0.82 -0.11 -12.27
C ARG A 63 -1.65 -1.27 -11.71
N TYR A 64 -2.32 -1.98 -12.62
CA TYR A 64 -3.13 -3.18 -12.27
C TYR A 64 -2.33 -4.32 -11.63
N ASP A 65 -1.00 -4.30 -11.79
CA ASP A 65 -0.08 -5.26 -11.19
C ASP A 65 0.61 -4.73 -9.92
N GLY A 66 0.06 -3.64 -9.36
CA GLY A 66 0.50 -3.02 -8.11
C GLY A 66 1.75 -2.15 -8.24
N VAL A 67 2.38 -2.10 -9.41
CA VAL A 67 3.55 -1.25 -9.63
C VAL A 67 3.17 0.21 -9.47
N VAL A 68 3.96 0.92 -8.66
CA VAL A 68 3.85 2.37 -8.47
C VAL A 68 4.83 3.08 -9.40
N LEU A 69 4.31 3.97 -10.25
CA LEU A 69 5.10 4.82 -11.14
C LEU A 69 5.04 6.28 -10.69
N ASP A 70 6.13 7.02 -10.90
CA ASP A 70 6.18 8.46 -10.71
C ASP A 70 5.44 9.22 -11.82
N ALA A 71 5.43 10.54 -11.74
CA ALA A 71 4.79 11.42 -12.72
C ALA A 71 5.31 11.25 -14.17
N ASN A 72 6.54 10.75 -14.34
CA ASN A 72 7.16 10.49 -15.65
C ASN A 72 6.87 9.08 -16.16
N GLY A 73 6.11 8.26 -15.43
CA GLY A 73 5.84 6.87 -15.76
C GLY A 73 7.02 5.93 -15.50
N LEU A 74 8.03 6.37 -14.76
CA LEU A 74 9.15 5.54 -14.31
C LEU A 74 8.84 4.93 -12.94
N PRO A 75 9.45 3.80 -12.55
CA PRO A 75 9.22 3.23 -11.22
C PRO A 75 9.50 4.25 -10.13
N ALA A 76 8.56 4.41 -9.19
CA ALA A 76 8.75 5.31 -8.07
C ALA A 76 9.94 4.85 -7.21
N CYS A 77 10.72 5.81 -6.70
CA CYS A 77 11.76 5.50 -5.73
C CYS A 77 11.09 5.00 -4.44
N CYS A 78 11.70 4.01 -3.79
CA CYS A 78 11.16 3.37 -2.59
C CYS A 78 9.76 2.78 -2.78
N ALA A 79 9.49 2.26 -3.99
CA ALA A 79 8.25 1.56 -4.30
C ALA A 79 8.03 0.36 -3.35
N PRO A 80 6.77 0.10 -2.96
CA PRO A 80 6.45 -0.99 -2.07
C PRO A 80 6.55 -2.35 -2.76
N LYS A 81 6.78 -3.40 -1.98
CA LYS A 81 6.59 -4.80 -2.38
C LYS A 81 5.13 -5.24 -2.19
N TYR A 82 4.40 -4.59 -1.27
CA TYR A 82 3.04 -4.94 -0.91
C TYR A 82 2.14 -3.71 -0.87
N LEU A 83 0.92 -3.86 -1.39
CA LEU A 83 -0.17 -2.91 -1.17
C LEU A 83 -1.18 -3.57 -0.24
N VAL A 84 -1.57 -2.89 0.83
CA VAL A 84 -2.65 -3.35 1.71
C VAL A 84 -3.86 -2.48 1.43
N TYR A 85 -4.93 -3.08 0.90
CA TYR A 85 -6.19 -2.38 0.63
C TYR A 85 -7.34 -3.17 1.25
N GLN A 86 -8.21 -2.46 2.00
CA GLN A 86 -9.30 -3.07 2.78
C GLN A 86 -8.84 -4.22 3.70
N GLY A 87 -7.65 -4.08 4.30
CA GLY A 87 -7.06 -5.08 5.20
C GLY A 87 -6.58 -6.36 4.51
N LYS A 88 -6.61 -6.42 3.18
CA LYS A 88 -6.08 -7.53 2.40
C LYS A 88 -4.78 -7.12 1.70
N LYS A 89 -3.85 -8.05 1.56
CA LYS A 89 -2.51 -7.80 1.03
C LYS A 89 -2.41 -8.20 -0.44
N PHE A 90 -1.85 -7.32 -1.26
CA PHE A 90 -1.54 -7.55 -2.66
C PHE A 90 -0.02 -7.52 -2.84
N THR A 91 0.55 -8.59 -3.40
CA THR A 91 1.98 -8.63 -3.75
C THR A 91 2.18 -7.94 -5.09
N VAL A 92 3.05 -6.92 -5.11
CA VAL A 92 3.42 -6.21 -6.33
C VAL A 92 4.27 -7.13 -7.21
N GLU A 93 3.79 -7.40 -8.43
CA GLU A 93 4.46 -8.29 -9.38
C GLU A 93 4.43 -7.69 -10.78
N PRO A 94 5.51 -7.00 -11.21
CA PRO A 94 5.55 -6.36 -12.52
C PRO A 94 5.29 -7.37 -13.65
N LYS A 95 4.20 -7.17 -14.39
CA LYS A 95 3.84 -7.97 -15.58
C LYS A 95 4.47 -7.43 -16.87
N LYS A 96 5.13 -6.27 -16.78
CA LYS A 96 5.94 -5.68 -17.85
C LYS A 96 7.27 -5.22 -17.26
N LYS A 97 8.34 -5.33 -18.07
CA LYS A 97 9.68 -4.84 -17.69
C LYS A 97 9.62 -3.37 -17.33
N LEU A 98 10.26 -3.02 -16.22
CA LEU A 98 10.37 -1.65 -15.75
C LEU A 98 11.64 -1.00 -16.31
N ALA A 99 11.52 0.23 -16.82
CA ALA A 99 12.67 1.04 -17.16
C ALA A 99 13.39 1.49 -15.88
N PRO A 100 14.73 1.64 -15.91
CA PRO A 100 15.45 2.19 -14.76
C PRO A 100 15.02 3.65 -14.52
N ASN A 101 14.87 4.02 -13.25
CA ASN A 101 14.66 5.41 -12.85
C ASN A 101 15.98 6.01 -12.33
N PRO A 102 16.69 6.84 -13.12
CA PRO A 102 17.99 7.38 -12.71
C PRO A 102 17.87 8.32 -11.50
N SER A 103 16.71 8.94 -11.28
CA SER A 103 16.45 9.78 -10.11
C SER A 103 16.56 9.00 -8.80
N CYS A 104 16.36 7.68 -8.83
CA CYS A 104 16.48 6.84 -7.65
C CYS A 104 17.92 6.45 -7.30
N ALA A 105 18.91 6.74 -8.15
CA ALA A 105 20.30 6.35 -7.92
C ALA A 105 20.90 6.98 -6.65
N LEU A 106 20.39 8.14 -6.23
CA LEU A 106 20.84 8.89 -5.05
C LEU A 106 19.85 8.81 -3.89
N VAL A 107 18.73 8.11 -4.05
CA VAL A 107 17.70 8.01 -3.01
C VAL A 107 18.03 6.86 -2.07
N LEU A 108 18.32 7.20 -0.82
CA LEU A 108 18.46 6.20 0.24
C LEU A 108 17.09 5.82 0.78
N CYS A 109 16.54 4.73 0.28
CA CYS A 109 15.26 4.22 0.77
C CYS A 109 15.41 3.61 2.17
N LEU A 110 14.65 4.15 3.12
CA LEU A 110 14.40 3.45 4.38
C LEU A 110 13.55 2.21 4.10
N ALA A 111 13.77 1.14 4.88
CA ALA A 111 13.07 -0.12 4.69
C ALA A 111 11.56 0.07 4.92
N CYS A 112 10.82 0.16 3.83
CA CYS A 112 9.38 0.28 3.81
C CYS A 112 8.86 -0.48 2.61
N ASP A 113 8.42 -1.70 2.84
CA ASP A 113 7.98 -2.59 1.78
C ASP A 113 6.45 -2.58 1.58
N THR A 114 5.71 -1.87 2.43
CA THR A 114 4.25 -1.94 2.48
C THR A 114 3.63 -0.55 2.48
N TRP A 115 2.69 -0.34 1.56
CA TRP A 115 1.81 0.84 1.55
C TRP A 115 0.39 0.43 1.96
N TYR A 116 -0.19 1.15 2.91
CA TYR A 116 -1.56 0.95 3.34
C TYR A 116 -2.46 1.94 2.61
N LEU A 117 -3.50 1.43 1.97
CA LEU A 117 -4.36 2.17 1.06
C LEU A 117 -5.81 2.12 1.54
N GLU A 118 -6.46 3.27 1.49
CA GLU A 118 -7.88 3.42 1.77
C GLU A 118 -8.53 4.28 0.68
N LEU A 119 -9.79 3.99 0.36
CA LEU A 119 -10.60 4.85 -0.50
C LEU A 119 -11.74 5.43 0.31
N GLU A 120 -11.76 6.75 0.43
CA GLU A 120 -12.80 7.51 1.12
C GLU A 120 -13.34 8.58 0.18
N ASN A 121 -14.64 8.56 -0.11
CA ASN A 121 -15.29 9.57 -0.97
C ASN A 121 -14.60 9.77 -2.34
N GLY A 122 -14.08 8.69 -2.94
CA GLY A 122 -13.35 8.74 -4.21
C GLY A 122 -11.91 9.27 -4.12
N GLN A 123 -11.43 9.57 -2.92
CA GLN A 123 -10.05 9.98 -2.66
C GLN A 123 -9.24 8.78 -2.17
N LEU A 124 -8.01 8.67 -2.65
CA LEU A 124 -7.06 7.68 -2.14
C LEU A 124 -6.36 8.27 -0.91
N ILE A 125 -6.32 7.51 0.17
CA ILE A 125 -5.52 7.82 1.34
C ILE A 125 -4.43 6.76 1.46
N THR A 126 -3.20 7.20 1.65
CA THR A 126 -2.06 6.31 1.87
C THR A 126 -1.45 6.55 3.25
N ASP A 127 -1.14 5.49 3.97
CA ASP A 127 -0.18 5.50 5.08
C ASP A 127 1.04 4.69 4.65
N LEU A 128 2.15 5.38 4.46
CA LEU A 128 3.39 4.75 4.04
C LEU A 128 4.11 4.26 5.29
N CYS A 129 4.41 2.95 5.33
CA CYS A 129 5.15 2.32 6.41
C CYS A 129 4.42 2.30 7.77
N ASN A 130 3.11 2.56 7.79
CA ASN A 130 2.29 2.60 9.01
C ASN A 130 2.85 3.58 10.06
N THR A 131 3.31 4.75 9.60
CA THR A 131 3.89 5.78 10.45
C THR A 131 2.83 6.66 11.10
N GLY A 132 1.57 6.55 10.65
CA GLY A 132 0.48 7.44 11.02
C GLY A 132 0.47 8.76 10.23
N VAL A 133 1.51 9.03 9.41
CA VAL A 133 1.48 10.13 8.44
C VAL A 133 0.65 9.68 7.25
N ARG A 134 -0.47 10.37 7.01
CA ARG A 134 -1.42 10.01 5.96
C ARG A 134 -1.38 11.05 4.85
N SER A 135 -1.34 10.60 3.62
CA SER A 135 -1.43 11.46 2.44
C SER A 135 -2.72 11.18 1.69
N ARG A 136 -3.41 12.22 1.23
CA ARG A 136 -4.68 12.12 0.51
C ARG A 136 -4.53 12.63 -0.91
N TYR A 137 -5.12 11.91 -1.85
CA TYR A 137 -4.97 12.14 -3.27
C TYR A 137 -6.32 12.19 -3.97
N THR A 138 -6.42 13.05 -4.98
CA THR A 138 -7.53 13.06 -5.93
C THR A 138 -7.14 12.26 -7.17
N LYS A 139 -8.09 11.53 -7.74
CA LYS A 139 -7.90 10.82 -9.00
C LYS A 139 -7.76 11.80 -10.17
N LEU A 140 -6.84 11.51 -11.09
CA LEU A 140 -6.66 12.24 -12.35
C LEU A 140 -7.36 11.54 -13.51
#